data_AF-A0A7C3DPL8-F1
#
_entry.id   AF-A0A7C3DPL8-F1
#
_cell.length_a   1.000
_cell.length_b   1.000
_cell.length_c   1.000
_cell.angle_alpha   90.00
_cell.angle_beta   90.00
_cell.angle_gamma   90.00
#
_symmetry.space_group_name_H-M   'P 1'
#
loop_
_entity.id
_entity.type
_entity.pdbx_description
1 polymer ?
#
loop_
_entity_poly.entity_id
_entity_poly.type
_entity_poly.pdbx_seq_one_letter_code
_entity_poly.pdbx_strand_id
1 'polypeptide(L)'
;MGFLDRFRQLFASEAATAVTTAPSPHPISPKVMVIIHNPTIRSQGGRKLSRVLRWQDPDQLAAKYLADVREVSYGYVNYQIAERVEVDGCPVKEDGFVYDGEGYYQRWYTRTGWHQPDRVDYGRILDEFQIIPRINLGQIDEVWLFGFPYAGYYESMMVGPGAFWCNAPGLEYGRCRRKFIIMGFNYERGVGEMLENLGHRVESIMSHVFRNKRGERNLWERFTRY
;
A
#
# COMPACT_ATOMS: atom_id res chain seq x y z
N MET A 1 -52.39 7.41 40.77
CA MET A 1 -51.02 7.14 40.26
C MET A 1 -50.95 5.71 39.81
N GLY A 2 -51.00 5.49 38.50
CA GLY A 2 -51.11 4.15 37.89
C GLY A 2 -49.74 3.51 37.65
N PHE A 3 -49.71 2.18 37.66
CA PHE A 3 -48.54 1.33 37.40
C PHE A 3 -47.78 1.69 36.08
N LEU A 4 -48.49 2.31 35.13
CA LEU A 4 -47.95 2.80 33.84
C LEU A 4 -47.07 4.07 33.96
N ASP A 5 -47.27 4.93 34.97
CA ASP A 5 -46.43 6.12 35.17
C ASP A 5 -45.05 5.77 35.76
N ARG A 6 -44.96 4.69 36.54
CA ARG A 6 -43.69 4.18 37.07
C ARG A 6 -42.82 3.52 35.99
N PHE A 7 -43.43 2.92 34.96
CA PHE A 7 -42.70 2.32 33.85
C PHE A 7 -42.04 3.36 32.93
N ARG A 8 -42.63 4.55 32.77
CA ARG A 8 -42.03 5.66 32.00
C ARG A 8 -40.87 6.34 32.73
N GLN A 9 -40.88 6.37 34.06
CA GLN A 9 -39.78 6.94 34.84
C GLN A 9 -38.55 6.03 34.93
N LEU A 10 -38.69 4.71 34.79
CA LEU A 10 -37.58 3.75 34.82
C LEU A 10 -36.67 3.81 33.57
N PHE A 11 -37.12 4.45 32.49
CA PHE A 11 -36.33 4.68 31.26
C PHE A 11 -36.10 6.16 30.95
N ALA A 12 -36.58 7.07 31.80
CA ALA A 12 -36.37 8.51 31.67
C ALA A 12 -35.28 9.00 32.64
N SER A 13 -34.09 8.40 32.57
CA SER A 13 -32.86 9.05 33.06
C SER A 13 -31.66 8.57 32.27
N GLU A 14 -31.65 8.88 30.97
CA GLU A 14 -30.37 9.12 30.31
C GLU A 14 -29.75 10.37 30.96
N ALA A 15 -28.77 10.16 31.83
CA ALA A 15 -27.60 11.01 31.74
C ALA A 15 -26.86 10.54 30.49
N ALA A 16 -27.27 11.05 29.33
CA ALA A 16 -26.45 11.01 28.14
C ALA A 16 -25.18 11.77 28.52
N THR A 17 -24.17 11.02 28.96
CA THR A 17 -22.82 11.55 29.10
C THR A 17 -22.50 12.09 27.72
N ALA A 18 -22.46 13.41 27.58
CA ALA A 18 -22.03 14.04 26.35
C ALA A 18 -20.62 13.51 26.12
N VAL A 19 -20.49 12.52 25.24
CA VAL A 19 -19.21 12.18 24.66
C VAL A 19 -18.82 13.45 23.96
N THR A 20 -17.90 14.22 24.55
CA THR A 20 -17.26 15.32 23.87
C THR A 20 -16.64 14.71 22.62
N THR A 21 -17.34 14.82 21.50
CA THR A 21 -16.83 14.35 20.23
C THR A 21 -15.61 15.21 19.96
N ALA A 22 -14.44 14.63 20.18
CA ALA A 22 -13.21 15.25 19.72
C ALA A 22 -13.44 15.65 18.25
N PRO A 23 -13.09 16.88 17.85
CA PRO A 23 -13.31 17.30 16.48
C PRO A 23 -12.66 16.28 15.54
N SER A 24 -13.40 15.85 14.51
CA SER A 24 -12.87 14.92 13.52
C SER A 24 -11.57 15.50 12.97
N PRO A 25 -10.50 14.70 12.85
CA PRO A 25 -9.24 15.20 12.36
C PRO A 25 -9.41 15.72 10.93
N HIS A 26 -8.64 16.77 10.59
CA HIS A 26 -8.69 17.34 9.25
C HIS A 26 -8.31 16.27 8.21
N PRO A 27 -9.08 16.10 7.13
CA PRO A 27 -8.73 15.18 6.06
C PRO A 27 -7.34 15.45 5.50
N ILE A 28 -6.64 14.38 5.14
CA ILE A 28 -5.32 14.43 4.51
C ILE A 28 -5.43 14.07 3.03
N SER A 29 -4.47 14.55 2.24
CA SER A 29 -4.39 14.25 0.81
C SER A 29 -2.98 13.85 0.40
N PRO A 30 -2.54 12.62 0.73
CA PRO A 30 -1.18 12.17 0.41
C PRO A 30 -0.96 12.10 -1.10
N LYS A 31 0.18 12.60 -1.56
CA LYS A 31 0.57 12.57 -2.97
C LYS A 31 1.33 11.29 -3.29
N VAL A 32 0.95 10.61 -4.35
CA VAL A 32 1.48 9.29 -4.70
C VAL A 32 2.20 9.35 -6.04
N MET A 33 3.39 8.76 -6.10
CA MET A 33 4.01 8.35 -7.37
C MET A 33 3.61 6.93 -7.70
N VAL A 34 3.00 6.71 -8.85
CA VAL A 34 2.64 5.38 -9.35
C VAL A 34 3.66 4.96 -10.40
N ILE A 35 4.31 3.82 -10.21
CA ILE A 35 5.29 3.25 -11.14
C ILE A 35 4.78 1.87 -11.58
N ILE A 36 4.50 1.71 -12.87
CA ILE A 36 3.91 0.51 -13.45
C ILE A 36 4.97 -0.17 -14.32
N HIS A 37 5.42 -1.37 -13.94
CA HIS A 37 6.27 -2.19 -14.79
C HIS A 37 5.39 -3.09 -15.66
N ASN A 38 5.26 -2.75 -16.95
CA ASN A 38 4.36 -3.42 -17.89
C ASN A 38 5.09 -3.62 -19.22
N PRO A 39 5.92 -4.66 -19.34
CA PRO A 39 6.78 -4.84 -20.51
C PRO A 39 5.97 -5.19 -21.76
N THR A 40 6.47 -4.79 -22.91
CA THR A 40 5.94 -5.14 -24.24
C THR A 40 6.38 -6.54 -24.64
N ILE A 41 5.43 -7.35 -25.12
CA ILE A 41 5.69 -8.72 -25.60
C ILE A 41 5.68 -8.72 -27.13
N ARG A 42 6.88 -8.76 -27.71
CA ARG A 42 7.06 -8.64 -29.17
C ARG A 42 6.42 -9.81 -29.91
N SER A 43 6.54 -11.04 -29.41
CA SER A 43 5.93 -12.22 -30.03
C SER A 43 4.40 -12.20 -30.03
N GLN A 44 3.77 -11.35 -29.20
CA GLN A 44 2.33 -11.21 -29.07
C GLN A 44 1.80 -9.92 -29.71
N GLY A 45 2.45 -9.50 -30.80
CA GLY A 45 2.08 -8.33 -31.59
C GLY A 45 2.47 -7.00 -30.95
N GLY A 46 3.51 -6.98 -30.09
CA GLY A 46 3.96 -5.77 -29.41
C GLY A 46 2.95 -5.23 -28.39
N ARG A 47 2.07 -6.09 -27.87
CA ARG A 47 1.11 -5.71 -26.82
C ARG A 47 1.77 -5.75 -25.45
N LYS A 48 1.26 -4.92 -24.54
CA LYS A 48 1.64 -4.90 -23.12
C LYS A 48 1.31 -6.22 -22.42
N LEU A 49 2.19 -6.66 -21.52
CA LEU A 49 2.06 -7.92 -20.77
C LEU A 49 0.69 -8.10 -20.13
N SER A 50 0.21 -7.08 -19.42
CA SER A 50 -1.14 -7.05 -18.82
C SER A 50 -2.24 -7.38 -19.83
N ARG A 51 -2.18 -6.82 -21.04
CA ARG A 51 -3.16 -7.09 -22.12
C ARG A 51 -3.00 -8.48 -22.73
N VAL A 52 -1.76 -8.94 -22.89
CA VAL A 52 -1.45 -10.28 -23.41
C VAL A 52 -2.02 -11.36 -22.50
N LEU A 53 -1.80 -11.22 -21.19
CA LEU A 53 -2.22 -12.20 -20.18
C LEU A 53 -3.62 -11.93 -19.62
N ARG A 54 -4.32 -10.90 -20.12
CA ARG A 54 -5.68 -10.50 -19.69
C ARG A 54 -5.79 -10.26 -18.19
N TRP A 55 -4.73 -9.68 -17.63
CA TRP A 55 -4.70 -9.23 -16.25
C TRP A 55 -5.37 -7.86 -16.10
N GLN A 56 -5.51 -7.42 -14.86
CA GLN A 56 -6.17 -6.16 -14.55
C GLN A 56 -5.38 -4.98 -15.13
N ASP A 57 -6.10 -3.89 -15.33
CA ASP A 57 -5.51 -2.60 -15.69
C ASP A 57 -5.02 -1.89 -14.41
N PRO A 58 -3.71 -1.63 -14.26
CA PRO A 58 -3.15 -0.97 -13.08
C PRO A 58 -3.80 0.38 -12.76
N ASP A 59 -4.20 1.15 -13.77
CA ASP A 59 -4.83 2.46 -13.56
C ASP A 59 -6.24 2.32 -12.98
N GLN A 60 -6.99 1.30 -13.45
CA GLN A 60 -8.32 1.00 -12.89
C GLN A 60 -8.21 0.45 -11.47
N LEU A 61 -7.19 -0.38 -11.19
CA LEU A 61 -6.91 -0.86 -9.85
C LEU A 61 -6.57 0.29 -8.89
N ALA A 62 -5.68 1.19 -9.29
CA ALA A 62 -5.34 2.38 -8.52
C ALA A 62 -6.59 3.23 -8.24
N ALA A 63 -7.43 3.49 -9.25
CA ALA A 63 -8.65 4.28 -9.08
C ALA A 63 -9.64 3.64 -8.08
N LYS A 64 -9.83 2.32 -8.14
CA LYS A 64 -10.68 1.59 -7.18
C LYS A 64 -10.10 1.65 -5.77
N TYR A 65 -8.79 1.41 -5.63
CA TYR A 65 -8.11 1.50 -4.34
C TYR A 65 -8.22 2.91 -3.73
N LEU A 66 -8.08 3.98 -4.52
CA LEU A 66 -8.33 5.36 -4.08
C LEU A 66 -9.75 5.53 -3.52
N ALA A 67 -10.75 5.02 -4.26
CA ALA A 67 -12.16 5.13 -3.88
C ALA A 67 -12.45 4.35 -2.59
N ASP A 68 -12.01 3.10 -2.52
CA ASP A 68 -12.22 2.22 -1.36
C ASP A 68 -11.57 2.80 -0.11
N VAL A 69 -10.31 3.28 -0.20
CA VAL A 69 -9.63 3.90 0.96
C VAL A 69 -10.35 5.18 1.40
N ARG A 70 -10.82 6.00 0.46
CA ARG A 70 -11.61 7.19 0.79
C ARG A 70 -12.91 6.83 1.48
N GLU A 71 -13.61 5.81 1.00
CA GLU A 71 -14.87 5.33 1.58
C GLU A 71 -14.66 4.79 2.99
N VAL A 72 -13.75 3.83 3.17
CA VAL A 72 -13.54 3.16 4.46
C VAL A 72 -12.89 4.07 5.52
N SER A 73 -12.25 5.17 5.09
CA SER A 73 -11.74 6.21 5.99
C SER A 73 -12.75 7.34 6.24
N TYR A 74 -14.00 7.22 5.78
CA TYR A 74 -15.04 8.25 5.89
C TYR A 74 -14.60 9.62 5.35
N GLY A 75 -13.83 9.61 4.27
CA GLY A 75 -13.28 10.80 3.63
C GLY A 75 -12.07 11.41 4.34
N TYR A 76 -11.47 10.73 5.33
CA TYR A 76 -10.26 11.21 5.99
C TYR A 76 -9.02 11.11 5.08
N VAL A 77 -8.81 10.00 4.39
CA VAL A 77 -7.67 9.82 3.47
C VAL A 77 -8.12 10.01 2.03
N ASN A 78 -7.54 10.98 1.33
CA ASN A 78 -7.86 11.29 -0.05
C ASN A 78 -6.58 11.30 -0.90
N TYR A 79 -6.09 10.13 -1.29
CA TYR A 79 -4.89 10.01 -2.11
C TYR A 79 -5.00 10.80 -3.43
N GLN A 80 -3.87 11.38 -3.85
CA GLN A 80 -3.73 12.07 -5.12
C GLN A 80 -2.59 11.44 -5.91
N ILE A 81 -2.84 10.93 -7.11
CA ILE A 81 -1.77 10.49 -8.01
C ILE A 81 -1.09 11.74 -8.54
N ALA A 82 0.08 12.05 -7.99
CA ALA A 82 0.87 13.23 -8.37
C ALA A 82 1.74 12.95 -9.60
N GLU A 83 2.13 11.70 -9.80
CA GLU A 83 2.90 11.28 -10.97
C GLU A 83 2.58 9.82 -11.32
N ARG A 84 2.45 9.53 -12.62
CA ARG A 84 2.28 8.19 -13.16
C ARG A 84 3.40 7.92 -14.15
N VAL A 85 4.16 6.87 -13.92
CA VAL A 85 5.21 6.39 -14.82
C VAL A 85 4.91 4.95 -15.20
N GLU A 86 4.86 4.66 -16.50
CA GLU A 86 4.78 3.29 -17.00
C GLU A 86 6.08 2.93 -17.70
N VAL A 87 6.73 1.89 -17.18
CA VAL A 87 8.02 1.38 -17.62
C VAL A 87 7.77 0.24 -18.60
N ASP A 88 8.35 0.35 -19.80
CA ASP A 88 8.37 -0.74 -20.77
C ASP A 88 9.48 -1.75 -20.46
N GLY A 89 9.38 -2.41 -19.30
CA GLY A 89 10.41 -3.29 -18.80
C GLY A 89 10.04 -3.98 -17.50
N CYS A 90 10.92 -4.87 -17.06
CA CYS A 90 10.84 -5.54 -15.77
C CYS A 90 11.79 -4.84 -14.79
N PRO A 91 11.47 -4.82 -13.48
CA PRO A 91 12.35 -4.25 -12.49
C PRO A 91 13.59 -5.14 -12.30
N VAL A 92 14.71 -4.53 -11.91
CA VAL A 92 15.97 -5.23 -11.66
C VAL A 92 15.96 -5.89 -10.29
N LYS A 93 16.43 -7.13 -10.22
CA LYS A 93 16.55 -7.92 -9.00
C LYS A 93 17.76 -7.51 -8.17
N GLU A 94 17.78 -7.89 -6.89
CA GLU A 94 18.89 -7.57 -5.96
C GLU A 94 20.25 -8.10 -6.45
N ASP A 95 20.26 -9.19 -7.21
CA ASP A 95 21.47 -9.77 -7.79
C ASP A 95 21.81 -9.22 -9.19
N GLY A 96 21.10 -8.18 -9.64
CA GLY A 96 21.27 -7.54 -10.93
C GLY A 96 20.57 -8.25 -12.09
N PHE A 97 19.89 -9.38 -11.86
CA PHE A 97 19.10 -10.03 -12.89
C PHE A 97 17.93 -9.13 -13.34
N VAL A 98 17.59 -9.17 -14.63
CA VAL A 98 16.40 -8.51 -15.16
C VAL A 98 15.79 -9.40 -16.23
N TYR A 99 14.48 -9.65 -16.14
CA TYR A 99 13.76 -10.28 -17.24
C TYR A 99 13.63 -9.27 -18.38
N ASP A 100 13.87 -9.69 -19.62
CA ASP A 100 13.18 -9.04 -20.73
C ASP A 100 11.72 -9.53 -20.79
N GLY A 101 10.86 -8.76 -21.45
CA GLY A 101 9.43 -9.06 -21.52
C GLY A 101 9.13 -10.43 -22.13
N GLU A 102 9.85 -10.83 -23.17
CA GLU A 102 9.65 -12.13 -23.84
C GLU A 102 10.09 -13.28 -22.92
N GLY A 103 11.25 -13.14 -22.27
CA GLY A 103 11.77 -14.09 -21.31
C GLY A 103 10.85 -14.29 -20.11
N TYR A 104 10.19 -13.23 -19.63
CA TYR A 104 9.15 -13.34 -18.62
C TYR A 104 7.92 -14.09 -19.16
N TYR A 105 7.39 -13.66 -20.31
CA TYR A 105 6.19 -14.24 -20.92
C TYR A 105 6.33 -15.74 -21.19
N GLN A 106 7.47 -16.17 -21.73
CA GLN A 106 7.73 -17.59 -21.98
C GLN A 106 7.72 -18.41 -20.68
N ARG A 107 8.35 -17.92 -19.61
CA ARG A 107 8.34 -18.59 -18.30
C ARG A 107 6.95 -18.65 -17.68
N TRP A 108 6.16 -17.60 -17.86
CA TRP A 108 4.76 -17.60 -17.44
C TRP A 108 3.94 -18.66 -18.19
N TYR A 109 4.16 -18.79 -19.50
CA TYR A 109 3.47 -19.78 -20.31
C TYR A 109 3.90 -21.22 -19.99
N THR A 110 5.21 -21.47 -19.84
CA THR A 110 5.75 -22.81 -19.55
C THR A 110 5.66 -23.20 -18.08
N ARG A 111 5.41 -22.23 -17.18
CA ARG A 111 5.39 -22.39 -15.72
C ARG A 111 6.71 -22.94 -15.14
N THR A 112 7.84 -22.61 -15.76
CA THR A 112 9.16 -23.11 -15.39
C THR A 112 10.25 -22.05 -15.54
N GLY A 113 11.40 -22.26 -14.89
CA GLY A 113 12.60 -21.44 -15.11
C GLY A 113 12.59 -20.06 -14.46
N TRP A 114 11.78 -19.85 -13.42
CA TRP A 114 11.80 -18.61 -12.63
C TRP A 114 13.15 -18.41 -11.94
N HIS A 115 13.68 -17.20 -12.07
CA HIS A 115 14.90 -16.75 -11.40
C HIS A 115 14.76 -16.76 -9.88
N GLN A 116 15.85 -17.07 -9.20
CA GLN A 116 16.00 -16.92 -7.76
C GLN A 116 17.40 -16.36 -7.45
N PRO A 117 17.53 -15.39 -6.53
CA PRO A 117 16.47 -14.79 -5.70
C PRO A 117 15.50 -13.89 -6.49
N ASP A 118 14.22 -13.88 -6.11
CA ASP A 118 13.19 -13.10 -6.82
C ASP A 118 13.10 -11.62 -6.39
N ARG A 119 13.78 -11.21 -5.32
CA ARG A 119 13.57 -9.87 -4.74
C ARG A 119 14.08 -8.75 -5.66
N VAL A 120 13.33 -7.65 -5.73
CA VAL A 120 13.72 -6.45 -6.45
C VAL A 120 14.79 -5.64 -5.72
N ASP A 121 15.65 -4.95 -6.48
CA ASP A 121 16.53 -3.91 -5.96
C ASP A 121 15.74 -2.60 -5.74
N TYR A 122 15.26 -2.40 -4.51
CA TYR A 122 14.58 -1.16 -4.12
C TYR A 122 15.50 0.06 -4.20
N GLY A 123 16.80 -0.10 -3.91
CA GLY A 123 17.75 1.00 -3.98
C GLY A 123 17.83 1.56 -5.40
N ARG A 124 17.87 0.67 -6.39
CA ARG A 124 17.84 1.05 -7.80
C ARG A 124 16.54 1.73 -8.21
N ILE A 125 15.39 1.28 -7.72
CA ILE A 125 14.11 1.97 -7.96
C ILE A 125 14.15 3.39 -7.36
N LEU A 126 14.64 3.55 -6.13
CA LEU A 126 14.76 4.85 -5.47
C LEU A 126 15.61 5.84 -6.28
N ASP A 127 16.72 5.36 -6.83
CA ASP A 127 17.63 6.15 -7.65
C ASP A 127 17.06 6.44 -9.04
N GLU A 128 16.57 5.42 -9.76
CA GLU A 128 16.10 5.55 -11.14
C GLU A 128 14.97 6.58 -11.28
N PHE A 129 14.04 6.60 -10.32
CA PHE A 129 12.89 7.50 -10.35
C PHE A 129 13.09 8.78 -9.52
N GLN A 130 14.28 8.97 -8.95
CA GLN A 130 14.63 10.12 -8.11
C GLN A 130 13.62 10.33 -6.96
N ILE A 131 13.23 9.24 -6.31
CA ILE A 131 12.15 9.24 -5.29
C ILE A 131 12.54 10.10 -4.08
N ILE A 132 13.78 9.99 -3.61
CA ILE A 132 14.22 10.67 -2.38
C ILE A 132 14.18 12.21 -2.50
N PRO A 133 14.73 12.84 -3.56
CA PRO A 133 14.54 14.27 -3.79
C PRO A 133 13.07 14.70 -3.77
N ARG A 134 12.18 13.94 -4.41
CA ARG A 134 10.74 14.26 -4.51
C ARG A 134 10.03 14.15 -3.17
N ILE A 135 10.35 13.13 -2.36
CA ILE A 135 9.88 12.97 -0.98
C ILE A 135 10.33 14.14 -0.10
N ASN A 136 11.60 14.53 -0.22
CA ASN A 136 12.20 15.63 0.54
C ASN A 136 11.61 17.00 0.18
N LEU A 137 11.20 17.18 -1.07
CA LEU A 137 10.56 18.40 -1.58
C LEU A 137 9.03 18.42 -1.35
N GLY A 138 8.44 17.35 -0.80
CA GLY A 138 6.99 17.27 -0.58
C GLY A 138 6.17 17.18 -1.89
N GLN A 139 6.82 16.76 -2.98
CA GLN A 139 6.17 16.53 -4.27
C GLN A 139 5.35 15.24 -4.25
N ILE A 140 5.86 14.24 -3.53
CA ILE A 140 5.20 12.96 -3.26
C ILE A 140 5.40 12.61 -1.78
N ASP A 141 4.51 11.75 -1.26
CA ASP A 141 4.47 11.26 0.12
C ASP A 141 4.57 9.73 0.20
N GLU A 142 4.22 9.05 -0.89
CA GLU A 142 4.14 7.60 -0.99
C GLU A 142 4.43 7.15 -2.42
N VAL A 143 4.88 5.90 -2.58
CA VAL A 143 5.14 5.29 -3.89
C VAL A 143 4.36 3.99 -4.02
N TRP A 144 3.66 3.81 -5.14
CA TRP A 144 2.99 2.55 -5.48
C TRP A 144 3.67 1.90 -6.69
N LEU A 145 4.18 0.70 -6.48
CA LEU A 145 4.77 -0.13 -7.51
C LEU A 145 3.70 -1.12 -8.00
N PHE A 146 3.33 -1.03 -9.27
CA PHE A 146 2.50 -2.03 -9.93
C PHE A 146 3.38 -2.95 -10.76
N GLY A 147 3.25 -4.24 -10.53
CA GLY A 147 4.00 -5.27 -11.21
C GLY A 147 3.18 -6.53 -11.42
N PHE A 148 3.85 -7.54 -11.93
CA PHE A 148 3.32 -8.85 -12.25
C PHE A 148 3.86 -9.89 -11.25
N PRO A 149 3.34 -11.12 -11.21
CA PRO A 149 3.93 -12.20 -10.41
C PRO A 149 5.42 -12.34 -10.69
N TYR A 150 6.27 -12.54 -9.67
CA TYR A 150 7.73 -12.53 -9.81
C TYR A 150 8.33 -11.18 -10.25
N ALA A 151 7.65 -10.05 -9.99
CA ALA A 151 8.28 -8.73 -10.03
C ALA A 151 9.22 -8.49 -8.84
N GLY A 152 9.04 -9.23 -7.72
CA GLY A 152 9.93 -9.18 -6.56
C GLY A 152 9.55 -8.13 -5.52
N TYR A 153 8.33 -7.61 -5.57
CA TYR A 153 7.84 -6.59 -4.64
C TYR A 153 7.38 -7.20 -3.31
N TYR A 154 7.58 -6.43 -2.26
CA TYR A 154 6.94 -6.58 -0.97
C TYR A 154 5.61 -5.83 -1.03
N GLU A 155 4.64 -6.29 -0.25
CA GLU A 155 3.33 -5.67 -0.17
C GLU A 155 3.41 -4.24 0.40
N SER A 156 4.25 -4.05 1.41
CA SER A 156 4.65 -2.74 1.91
C SER A 156 6.11 -2.76 2.37
N MET A 157 6.74 -1.59 2.37
CA MET A 157 8.07 -1.36 2.93
C MET A 157 8.16 0.08 3.44
N MET A 158 8.74 0.26 4.63
CA MET A 158 9.08 1.57 5.14
C MET A 158 10.49 1.97 4.74
N VAL A 159 10.64 3.19 4.24
CA VAL A 159 11.92 3.73 3.81
C VAL A 159 12.23 5.01 4.58
N GLY A 160 13.50 5.26 4.89
CA GLY A 160 13.99 6.51 5.46
C GLY A 160 14.54 6.37 6.89
N PRO A 161 14.80 7.50 7.59
CA PRO A 161 15.50 7.48 8.88
C PRO A 161 14.68 6.78 9.97
N GLY A 162 15.31 5.77 10.60
CA GLY A 162 14.66 4.93 11.60
C GLY A 162 13.47 4.17 11.03
N ALA A 163 13.58 3.73 9.78
CA ALA A 163 12.63 2.79 9.18
C ALA A 163 12.60 1.50 10.01
N PHE A 164 11.39 0.96 10.18
CA PHE A 164 11.16 -0.26 10.94
C PHE A 164 10.35 -1.24 10.08
N TRP A 165 10.13 -2.45 10.60
CA TRP A 165 9.35 -3.48 9.92
C TRP A 165 7.97 -2.96 9.50
N CYS A 166 7.67 -3.00 8.21
CA CYS A 166 6.37 -2.64 7.66
C CYS A 166 6.03 -3.64 6.56
N ASN A 167 5.54 -4.81 6.98
CA ASN A 167 5.44 -6.06 6.20
C ASN A 167 6.68 -6.50 5.40
N ALA A 168 7.81 -5.85 5.67
CA ALA A 168 9.13 -6.11 5.11
C ALA A 168 10.18 -5.46 6.01
N PRO A 169 11.46 -5.87 5.92
CA PRO A 169 12.55 -5.14 6.56
C PRO A 169 12.52 -3.66 6.16
N GLY A 170 12.67 -2.76 7.14
CA GLY A 170 12.80 -1.33 6.87
C GLY A 170 14.08 -1.03 6.09
N LEU A 171 14.00 -0.08 5.17
CA LEU A 171 15.14 0.33 4.35
C LEU A 171 15.61 1.73 4.75
N GLU A 172 16.75 1.80 5.42
CA GLU A 172 17.44 3.09 5.56
C GLU A 172 18.13 3.45 4.25
N TYR A 173 17.82 4.63 3.72
CA TYR A 173 18.35 5.07 2.44
C TYR A 173 18.85 6.52 2.53
N GLY A 174 20.09 6.73 2.10
CA GLY A 174 20.82 7.98 2.29
C GLY A 174 20.07 9.20 1.74
N ARG A 175 20.22 10.35 2.43
CA ARG A 175 19.61 11.65 2.09
C ARG A 175 18.10 11.76 2.30
N CYS A 176 17.40 10.69 2.67
CA CYS A 176 15.99 10.74 3.01
C CYS A 176 15.77 11.49 4.34
N ARG A 177 14.95 12.55 4.34
CA ARG A 177 14.73 13.41 5.52
C ARG A 177 13.57 12.95 6.40
N ARG A 178 12.73 12.05 5.91
CA ARG A 178 11.53 11.57 6.61
C ARG A 178 11.20 10.15 6.18
N LYS A 179 10.43 9.43 7.01
CA LYS A 179 9.89 8.14 6.61
C LYS A 179 8.80 8.29 5.56
N PHE A 180 8.75 7.33 4.64
CA PHE A 180 7.63 7.13 3.71
C PHE A 180 7.45 5.64 3.45
N ILE A 181 6.36 5.29 2.77
CA ILE A 181 6.03 3.90 2.44
C ILE A 181 6.13 3.68 0.93
N ILE A 182 6.62 2.51 0.55
CA ILE A 182 6.45 1.94 -0.78
C ILE A 182 5.41 0.82 -0.64
N MET A 183 4.37 0.83 -1.47
CA MET A 183 3.41 -0.26 -1.60
C MET A 183 3.72 -1.04 -2.87
N GLY A 184 3.70 -2.38 -2.81
CA GLY A 184 3.83 -3.24 -3.98
C GLY A 184 2.49 -3.90 -4.30
N PHE A 185 2.02 -3.74 -5.53
CA PHE A 185 0.76 -4.29 -6.01
C PHE A 185 0.98 -5.17 -7.23
N ASN A 186 0.26 -6.30 -7.27
CA ASN A 186 0.30 -7.24 -8.38
C ASN A 186 -0.97 -7.09 -9.23
N TYR A 187 -0.84 -6.66 -10.48
CA TYR A 187 -1.99 -6.45 -11.36
C TYR A 187 -2.56 -7.73 -11.97
N GLU A 188 -2.00 -8.91 -11.68
CA GLU A 188 -2.73 -10.18 -11.83
C GLU A 188 -3.94 -10.25 -10.87
N ARG A 189 -3.81 -9.63 -9.69
CA ARG A 189 -4.77 -9.67 -8.58
C ARG A 189 -5.73 -8.47 -8.62
N GLY A 190 -6.69 -8.46 -7.69
CA GLY A 190 -7.72 -7.44 -7.59
C GLY A 190 -7.41 -6.36 -6.55
N VAL A 191 -8.38 -5.46 -6.35
CA VAL A 191 -8.30 -4.42 -5.31
C VAL A 191 -8.36 -4.99 -3.90
N GLY A 192 -8.97 -6.17 -3.71
CA GLY A 192 -9.03 -6.84 -2.40
C GLY A 192 -7.64 -7.11 -1.84
N GLU A 193 -6.73 -7.64 -2.66
CA GLU A 193 -5.34 -7.87 -2.27
C GLU A 193 -4.58 -6.56 -2.03
N MET A 194 -4.91 -5.47 -2.75
CA MET A 194 -4.31 -4.16 -2.46
C MET A 194 -4.74 -3.63 -1.08
N LEU A 195 -6.00 -3.88 -0.68
CA LEU A 195 -6.52 -3.53 0.64
C LEU A 195 -5.93 -4.45 1.73
N GLU A 196 -5.66 -5.71 1.44
CA GLU A 196 -4.92 -6.63 2.32
C GLU A 196 -3.51 -6.10 2.59
N ASN A 197 -2.78 -5.67 1.56
CA ASN A 197 -1.46 -5.02 1.70
C ASN A 197 -1.53 -3.78 2.60
N LEU A 198 -2.58 -2.97 2.46
CA LEU A 198 -2.83 -1.82 3.35
C LEU A 198 -3.07 -2.27 4.79
N GLY A 199 -3.83 -3.36 4.98
CA GLY A 199 -4.04 -4.01 6.28
C GLY A 199 -2.72 -4.34 6.96
N HIS A 200 -1.83 -5.08 6.29
CA HIS A 200 -0.52 -5.45 6.82
C HIS A 200 0.38 -4.24 7.15
N ARG A 201 0.33 -3.19 6.34
CA ARG A 201 0.97 -1.91 6.65
C ARG A 201 0.43 -1.32 7.95
N VAL A 202 -0.91 -1.22 8.08
CA VAL A 202 -1.57 -0.67 9.27
C VAL A 202 -1.21 -1.48 10.50
N GLU A 203 -1.28 -2.81 10.43
CA GLU A 203 -0.91 -3.71 11.51
C GLU A 203 0.53 -3.47 11.98
N SER A 204 1.47 -3.38 11.03
CA SER A 204 2.88 -3.13 11.33
C SER A 204 3.10 -1.79 12.02
N ILE A 205 2.47 -0.72 11.50
CA ILE A 205 2.61 0.64 12.05
C ILE A 205 1.98 0.72 13.43
N MET A 206 0.75 0.22 13.61
CA MET A 206 0.04 0.27 14.88
C MET A 206 0.73 -0.57 15.95
N SER A 207 1.23 -1.75 15.58
CA SER A 207 2.05 -2.57 16.47
C SER A 207 3.32 -1.82 16.91
N HIS A 208 3.98 -1.10 16.01
CA HIS A 208 5.14 -0.29 16.36
C HIS A 208 4.78 0.90 17.27
N VAL A 209 3.69 1.63 16.98
CA VAL A 209 3.23 2.78 17.79
C VAL A 209 2.95 2.35 19.24
N PHE A 210 2.32 1.19 19.42
CA PHE A 210 1.92 0.70 20.74
C PHE A 210 2.93 -0.25 21.41
N ARG A 211 4.11 -0.51 20.80
CA ARG A 211 5.11 -1.49 21.28
C ARG A 211 5.53 -1.38 22.75
N ASN A 212 5.44 -0.18 23.34
CA ASN A 212 5.81 0.10 24.73
C ASN A 212 4.59 0.18 25.67
N LYS A 213 3.41 -0.20 25.21
CA LYS A 213 2.18 -0.30 25.99
C LYS A 213 1.83 -1.78 26.18
N ARG A 214 1.07 -2.09 27.22
CA ARG A 214 0.64 -3.45 27.54
C ARG A 214 -0.76 -3.44 28.16
N GLY A 215 -1.49 -4.54 27.99
CA GLY A 215 -2.81 -4.73 28.59
C GLY A 215 -3.78 -3.63 28.15
N GLU A 216 -4.58 -3.11 29.08
CA GLU A 216 -5.60 -2.11 28.74
C GLU A 216 -5.07 -0.78 28.21
N ARG A 217 -3.76 -0.51 28.40
CA ARG A 217 -3.08 0.68 27.85
C ARG A 217 -2.65 0.48 26.39
N ASN A 218 -2.63 -0.76 25.89
CA ASN A 218 -2.35 -1.04 24.48
C ASN A 218 -3.68 -1.06 23.71
N LEU A 219 -4.02 0.08 23.12
CA LEU A 219 -5.29 0.22 22.39
C LEU A 219 -5.30 -0.60 21.10
N TRP A 220 -4.14 -0.85 20.49
CA TRP A 220 -4.03 -1.73 19.32
C TRP A 220 -4.36 -3.18 19.68
N GLU A 221 -3.74 -3.73 20.74
CA GLU A 221 -4.08 -5.08 21.23
C GLU A 221 -5.57 -5.20 21.58
N ARG A 222 -6.19 -4.16 22.16
CA ARG A 222 -7.63 -4.17 22.46
C ARG A 222 -8.49 -4.20 21.20
N PHE A 223 -8.07 -3.47 20.16
CA PHE A 223 -8.79 -3.40 18.89
C PHE A 223 -8.76 -4.74 18.15
N THR A 224 -7.63 -5.45 18.15
CA THR A 224 -7.44 -6.70 17.39
C THR A 224 -7.81 -7.98 18.15
N ARG A 225 -8.52 -7.89 19.29
CA ARG A 225 -8.85 -9.05 20.14
C ARG A 225 -9.98 -9.94 19.61
N TYR A 226 -10.65 -9.54 18.53
CA TYR A 226 -11.87 -10.17 18.01
C TYR A 226 -11.77 -10.45 16.52
#